data_AF-A0A357YXV2-F1
#
_entry.id   AF-A0A357YXV2-F1
#
_cell.length_a   1.000
_cell.length_b   1.000
_cell.length_c   1.000
_cell.angle_alpha   90.00
_cell.angle_beta   90.00
_cell.angle_gamma   90.00
#
_symmetry.space_group_name_H-M   'P 1'
#
loop_
_entity.id
_entity.type
_entity.pdbx_description
1 polymer ?
#
loop_
_entity_poly.entity_id
_entity_poly.type
_entity_poly.pdbx_seq_one_letter_code
_entity_poly.pdbx_strand_id
1 'polypeptide(L)'
;MIEEDLYSNLAAIPITLDSFTWNSAEQFYQASKFTDEAIIKKIKACQNPFQCAAIGQTREFKIRDDWEEIKIDVMERAIRARFDQHPELAEILKRSKGTLYDHSAADSFWGIGSNVTGKLLMKIRDDLQSET
;
A
#
# COMPACT_ATOMS: atom_id res chain seq x y z
N MET A 1 0.50 -3.51 17.66
CA MET A 1 0.49 -3.93 16.25
C MET A 1 0.60 -5.44 16.27
N ILE A 2 -0.44 -6.15 15.87
CA ILE A 2 -0.33 -7.59 15.65
C ILE A 2 0.38 -7.82 14.31
N GLU A 3 1.06 -8.94 14.15
CA GLU A 3 1.83 -9.25 12.93
C GLU A 3 0.95 -9.21 11.66
N GLU A 4 -0.35 -9.48 11.79
CA GLU A 4 -1.31 -9.39 10.69
C GLU A 4 -1.58 -7.95 10.22
N ASP A 5 -1.48 -6.96 11.12
CA ASP A 5 -1.65 -5.54 10.75
C ASP A 5 -0.52 -5.10 9.81
N LEU A 6 0.67 -5.71 9.91
CA LEU A 6 1.84 -5.33 9.10
C LEU A 6 1.64 -5.57 7.61
N TYR A 7 0.85 -6.59 7.24
CA TYR A 7 0.62 -6.96 5.85
C TYR A 7 -0.53 -6.17 5.23
N SER A 8 -1.29 -5.43 6.02
CA SER A 8 -2.39 -4.61 5.56
C SER A 8 -1.91 -3.35 4.83
N ASN A 9 -2.53 -3.03 3.70
CA ASN A 9 -2.31 -1.74 3.03
C ASN A 9 -2.91 -0.57 3.82
N LEU A 10 -3.93 -0.83 4.64
CA LEU A 10 -4.63 0.11 5.51
C LEU A 10 -3.93 0.36 6.86
N ALA A 11 -2.88 -0.40 7.17
CA ALA A 11 -2.08 -0.19 8.36
C ALA A 11 -1.56 1.25 8.43
N ALA A 12 -1.76 1.89 9.58
CA ALA A 12 -1.29 3.25 9.85
C ALA A 12 0.23 3.28 10.11
N ILE A 13 1.00 2.92 9.08
CA ILE A 13 2.45 2.88 9.08
C ILE A 13 2.90 3.98 8.08
N PRO A 14 3.40 5.12 8.58
CA PRO A 14 3.72 6.25 7.71
C PRO A 14 4.85 5.93 6.74
N ILE A 15 4.70 6.32 5.48
CA ILE A 15 5.71 6.19 4.44
C ILE A 15 5.93 7.52 3.74
N THR A 16 7.18 7.87 3.46
CA THR A 16 7.52 9.08 2.70
C THR A 16 7.78 8.72 1.25
N LEU A 17 6.94 9.25 0.35
CA LEU A 17 7.03 9.07 -1.10
C LEU A 17 6.64 10.37 -1.81
N ASP A 18 7.35 10.72 -2.87
CA ASP A 18 7.12 11.95 -3.65
C ASP A 18 7.12 13.22 -2.77
N SER A 19 8.11 13.28 -1.85
CA SER A 19 8.29 14.38 -0.90
C SER A 19 7.09 14.63 0.02
N PHE A 20 6.22 13.63 0.22
CA PHE A 20 5.09 13.69 1.12
C PHE A 20 5.04 12.45 2.03
N THR A 21 4.70 12.65 3.30
CA THR A 21 4.50 11.55 4.24
C THR A 21 3.04 11.14 4.23
N TRP A 22 2.79 9.93 3.74
CA TRP A 22 1.50 9.27 3.70
C TRP A 22 1.33 8.43 4.97
N ASN A 23 0.16 8.45 5.57
CA ASN A 23 -0.18 7.72 6.79
C ASN A 23 -0.27 6.20 6.58
N SER A 24 -0.45 5.75 5.33
CA SER A 24 -0.48 4.34 4.96
C SER A 24 -0.15 4.13 3.48
N ALA A 25 0.10 2.88 3.09
CA ALA A 25 0.25 2.50 1.68
C ALA A 25 -1.04 2.78 0.90
N GLU A 26 -2.20 2.51 1.51
CA GLU A 26 -3.52 2.77 0.92
C GLU A 26 -3.72 4.26 0.61
N GLN A 27 -3.29 5.18 1.48
CA GLN A 27 -3.45 6.61 1.23
C GLN A 27 -2.64 7.05 0.00
N PHE A 28 -1.40 6.58 -0.12
CA PHE A 28 -0.56 6.83 -1.31
C PHE A 28 -1.20 6.24 -2.57
N TYR A 29 -1.66 4.98 -2.51
CA TYR A 29 -2.30 4.29 -3.61
C TYR A 29 -3.54 5.04 -4.12
N GLN A 30 -4.41 5.48 -3.21
CA GLN A 30 -5.63 6.20 -3.54
C GLN A 30 -5.35 7.60 -4.12
N ALA A 31 -4.35 8.31 -3.60
CA ALA A 31 -3.95 9.59 -4.17
C ALA A 31 -3.38 9.43 -5.60
N SER A 32 -2.64 8.35 -5.83
CA SER A 32 -1.97 8.07 -7.11
C SER A 32 -2.92 7.75 -8.27
N LYS A 33 -4.19 7.47 -7.99
CA LYS A 33 -5.26 7.30 -8.98
C LYS A 33 -5.56 8.57 -9.77
N PHE A 34 -5.25 9.73 -9.22
CA PHE A 34 -5.72 11.00 -9.73
C PHE A 34 -4.56 11.90 -10.16
N THR A 35 -4.81 12.72 -11.18
CA THR A 35 -3.95 13.84 -11.57
C THR A 35 -4.53 15.19 -11.15
N ASP A 36 -5.82 15.22 -10.78
CA ASP A 36 -6.50 16.42 -10.29
C ASP A 36 -6.05 16.76 -8.86
N GLU A 37 -5.47 17.96 -8.70
CA GLU A 37 -4.96 18.41 -7.42
C GLU A 37 -6.03 18.54 -6.32
N ALA A 38 -7.28 18.81 -6.65
CA ALA A 38 -8.33 19.03 -5.67
C ALA A 38 -8.62 17.76 -4.85
N ILE A 39 -8.69 16.60 -5.52
CA ILE A 39 -8.86 15.31 -4.84
C ILE A 39 -7.56 14.86 -4.16
N ILE A 40 -6.40 15.08 -4.79
CA ILE A 40 -5.10 14.75 -4.17
C ILE A 40 -4.95 15.52 -2.85
N LYS A 41 -5.31 16.81 -2.81
CA LYS A 41 -5.29 17.63 -1.58
C LYS A 41 -6.26 17.10 -0.52
N LYS A 42 -7.47 16.68 -0.91
CA LYS A 42 -8.43 16.04 0.02
C LYS A 42 -7.85 14.75 0.63
N ILE A 43 -7.22 13.91 -0.20
CA ILE A 43 -6.59 12.67 0.26
C ILE A 43 -5.33 12.97 1.09
N LYS A 44 -4.51 13.98 0.76
CA LYS A 44 -3.38 14.37 1.61
C LYS A 44 -3.82 14.86 2.99
N ALA A 45 -5.00 15.46 3.10
CA ALA A 45 -5.52 15.99 4.35
C ALA A 45 -6.16 14.92 5.27
N CYS A 46 -6.53 13.75 4.75
CA CYS A 46 -7.12 12.70 5.59
C CYS A 46 -6.05 12.03 6.48
N GLN A 47 -6.42 11.76 7.72
CA GLN A 47 -5.52 11.16 8.72
C GLN A 47 -5.78 9.66 8.88
N ASN A 48 -7.04 9.24 8.71
CA ASN A 48 -7.44 7.85 8.87
C ASN A 48 -7.37 7.10 7.52
N PRO A 49 -6.60 6.00 7.41
CA PRO A 49 -6.48 5.23 6.17
C PRO A 49 -7.81 4.77 5.55
N PHE A 50 -8.79 4.38 6.37
CA PHE A 50 -10.12 3.98 5.89
C PHE A 50 -10.88 5.17 5.28
N GLN A 51 -10.77 6.35 5.90
CA GLN A 51 -11.35 7.57 5.34
C GLN A 51 -10.65 7.95 4.02
N CYS A 52 -9.33 7.80 3.95
CA CYS A 52 -8.57 8.03 2.73
C CYS A 52 -9.00 7.11 1.59
N ALA A 53 -9.19 5.82 1.88
CA ALA A 53 -9.75 4.84 0.96
C ALA A 53 -11.15 5.24 0.46
N ALA A 54 -12.04 5.64 1.35
CA ALA A 54 -13.38 6.09 1.00
C ALA A 54 -13.36 7.31 0.05
N ILE A 55 -12.52 8.31 0.34
CA ILE A 55 -12.36 9.50 -0.52
C ILE A 55 -11.84 9.09 -1.90
N GLY A 56 -10.80 8.26 -1.96
CA GLY A 56 -10.18 7.84 -3.22
C GLY A 56 -11.05 6.90 -4.07
N GLN A 57 -12.07 6.26 -3.50
CA GLN A 57 -13.04 5.45 -4.24
C GLN A 57 -14.16 6.27 -4.90
N THR A 58 -14.17 7.59 -4.74
CA THR A 58 -15.15 8.46 -5.40
C THR A 58 -15.12 8.31 -6.93
N ARG A 59 -16.29 8.49 -7.54
CA ARG A 59 -16.48 8.55 -9.00
C ARG A 59 -16.63 9.97 -9.54
N GLU A 60 -16.57 10.97 -8.66
CA GLU A 60 -16.69 12.38 -9.04
C GLU A 60 -15.47 12.90 -9.80
N PHE A 61 -14.31 12.28 -9.59
CA PHE A 61 -13.05 12.65 -10.20
C PHE A 61 -12.60 11.59 -11.19
N LYS A 62 -12.04 12.02 -12.32
CA LYS A 62 -11.49 11.11 -13.33
C LYS A 62 -10.23 10.42 -12.78
N ILE A 63 -10.25 9.10 -12.78
CA ILE A 63 -9.05 8.27 -12.56
C ILE A 63 -8.17 8.39 -13.82
N ARG A 64 -6.85 8.41 -13.63
CA ARG A 64 -5.87 8.43 -14.72
C ARG A 64 -6.06 7.27 -15.69
N ASP A 65 -5.80 7.52 -16.98
CA ASP A 65 -6.15 6.59 -18.06
C ASP A 65 -5.30 5.31 -18.05
N ASP A 66 -4.06 5.39 -17.55
CA ASP A 66 -3.09 4.29 -17.40
C ASP A 66 -3.25 3.51 -16.08
N TRP A 67 -4.31 3.77 -15.30
CA TRP A 67 -4.41 3.24 -13.93
C TRP A 67 -4.34 1.72 -13.84
N GLU A 68 -5.05 1.02 -14.71
CA GLU A 68 -5.08 -0.45 -14.70
C GLU A 68 -3.71 -1.07 -15.00
N GLU A 69 -2.86 -0.35 -15.72
CA GLU A 69 -1.51 -0.77 -16.10
C GLU A 69 -0.52 -0.56 -14.93
N ILE A 70 -0.69 0.54 -14.17
CA ILE A 70 0.31 0.95 -13.16
C ILE A 70 -0.09 0.63 -11.71
N LYS A 71 -1.34 0.27 -11.43
CA LYS A 71 -1.84 0.14 -10.04
C LYS A 71 -1.01 -0.84 -9.19
N ILE A 72 -0.50 -1.91 -9.79
CA ILE A 72 0.34 -2.90 -9.10
C ILE A 72 1.68 -2.28 -8.73
N ASP A 73 2.34 -1.58 -9.66
CA ASP A 73 3.63 -0.91 -9.41
C ASP A 73 3.51 0.19 -8.36
N VAL A 74 2.41 0.95 -8.38
CA VAL A 74 2.11 1.96 -7.37
C VAL A 74 1.97 1.32 -5.99
N MET A 75 1.25 0.21 -5.87
CA MET A 75 1.11 -0.50 -4.60
C MET A 75 2.44 -1.10 -4.15
N GLU A 76 3.19 -1.73 -5.06
CA GLU A 76 4.51 -2.29 -4.76
C GLU A 76 5.45 -1.23 -4.22
N ARG A 77 5.50 -0.06 -4.86
CA ARG A 77 6.31 1.08 -4.40
C ARG A 77 5.93 1.50 -2.98
N ALA A 78 4.64 1.51 -2.65
CA ALA A 78 4.15 1.86 -1.31
C ALA A 78 4.56 0.81 -0.26
N ILE A 79 4.41 -0.47 -0.58
CA ILE A 79 4.77 -1.59 0.31
C ILE A 79 6.29 -1.63 0.49
N ARG A 80 7.08 -1.51 -0.58
CA ARG A 80 8.55 -1.50 -0.50
C ARG A 80 9.03 -0.35 0.36
N ALA A 81 8.50 0.86 0.15
CA ALA A 81 8.83 2.03 0.96
C ALA A 81 8.58 1.82 2.46
N ARG A 82 7.52 1.08 2.82
CA ARG A 82 7.25 0.70 4.21
C ARG A 82 8.41 -0.10 4.80
N PHE A 83 8.87 -1.14 4.13
CA PHE A 83 9.92 -1.99 4.68
C PHE A 83 11.29 -1.32 4.62
N ASP A 84 11.54 -0.47 3.63
CA ASP A 84 12.80 0.30 3.55
C ASP A 84 12.92 1.35 4.65
N GLN A 85 11.80 1.95 5.05
CA GLN A 85 11.76 3.04 6.03
C GLN A 85 11.56 2.56 7.47
N HIS A 86 11.16 1.30 7.66
CA HIS A 86 10.88 0.69 8.98
C HIS A 86 11.67 -0.63 9.12
N PRO A 87 12.97 -0.57 9.46
CA PRO A 87 13.84 -1.74 9.49
C PRO A 87 13.35 -2.87 10.41
N GLU A 88 12.70 -2.53 11.52
CA GLU A 88 12.11 -3.50 12.44
C GLU A 88 11.00 -4.33 11.79
N LEU A 89 10.25 -3.71 10.88
CA LEU A 89 9.20 -4.38 10.11
C LEU A 89 9.79 -5.21 8.98
N ALA A 90 10.86 -4.72 8.35
CA ALA A 90 11.61 -5.50 7.35
C ALA A 90 12.20 -6.77 7.96
N GLU A 91 12.71 -6.70 9.19
CA GLU A 91 13.19 -7.87 9.94
C GLU A 91 12.09 -8.89 10.21
N ILE A 92 10.86 -8.44 10.51
CA ILE A 92 9.71 -9.34 10.68
C ILE A 92 9.37 -9.99 9.34
N LEU A 93 9.26 -9.21 8.27
CA LEU A 93 8.96 -9.72 6.93
C LEU A 93 10.00 -10.74 6.47
N LYS A 94 11.30 -10.47 6.66
CA LYS A 94 12.40 -11.40 6.33
C LYS A 94 12.29 -12.73 7.06
N ARG A 95 11.81 -12.74 8.31
CA ARG A 95 11.63 -13.98 9.11
C ARG A 95 10.33 -14.71 8.81
N SER A 96 9.36 -14.03 8.19
CA SER A 96 8.08 -14.63 7.82
C SER A 96 8.27 -15.84 6.89
N LYS A 97 7.33 -16.79 6.92
CA LYS A 97 7.38 -18.01 6.12
C LYS A 97 6.03 -18.29 5.47
N GLY A 98 6.07 -19.04 4.38
CA GLY A 98 4.87 -19.43 3.65
C GLY A 98 4.22 -18.25 2.91
N THR A 99 2.96 -18.46 2.54
CA THR A 99 2.16 -17.50 1.79
C THR A 99 1.63 -16.42 2.72
N LEU A 100 1.89 -15.16 2.37
CA LEU A 100 1.37 -13.99 3.07
C LEU A 100 0.07 -13.52 2.43
N TYR A 101 -0.78 -12.89 3.23
CA TYR A 101 -2.08 -12.37 2.80
C TYR A 101 -2.36 -11.04 3.49
N ASP A 102 -2.96 -10.11 2.75
CA ASP A 102 -3.66 -8.97 3.34
C ASP A 102 -5.09 -9.39 3.64
N HIS A 103 -5.37 -9.70 4.91
CA HIS A 103 -6.72 -10.09 5.37
C HIS A 103 -7.67 -8.91 5.51
N SER A 104 -7.17 -7.67 5.44
CA SER A 104 -7.99 -6.45 5.51
C SER A 104 -8.54 -6.03 4.15
N ALA A 105 -7.94 -6.52 3.06
CA ALA A 105 -8.39 -6.25 1.71
C ALA A 105 -9.77 -6.90 1.47
N ALA A 106 -10.77 -6.06 1.22
CA ALA A 106 -12.15 -6.50 1.02
C ALA A 106 -12.37 -7.15 -0.36
N ASP A 107 -11.57 -6.79 -1.36
CA ASP A 107 -11.67 -7.37 -2.69
C ASP A 107 -10.73 -8.56 -2.89
N SER A 108 -11.16 -9.47 -3.76
CA SER A 108 -10.42 -10.68 -4.07
C SER A 108 -9.14 -10.41 -4.87
N PHE A 109 -8.97 -9.25 -5.49
CA PHE A 109 -7.79 -8.95 -6.31
C PHE A 109 -6.58 -8.67 -5.41
N TRP A 110 -6.71 -7.75 -4.45
CA TRP A 110 -5.65 -7.44 -3.49
C TRP A 110 -5.55 -8.46 -2.36
N GLY A 111 -6.71 -8.94 -1.86
CA GLY A 111 -6.81 -9.91 -0.77
C GLY A 111 -6.70 -11.36 -1.21
N ILE A 112 -7.34 -12.27 -0.46
CA ILE A 112 -7.08 -13.73 -0.49
C ILE A 112 -7.23 -14.40 -1.87
N GLY A 113 -8.08 -13.88 -2.76
CA GLY A 113 -8.36 -14.51 -4.06
C GLY A 113 -7.13 -14.57 -4.99
N SER A 114 -6.87 -13.48 -5.72
CA SER A 114 -5.68 -13.34 -6.57
C SER A 114 -4.41 -13.10 -5.76
N ASN A 115 -4.55 -12.66 -4.50
CA ASN A 115 -3.49 -12.42 -3.54
C ASN A 115 -2.35 -11.57 -4.08
N VAL A 116 -2.70 -10.46 -4.77
CA VAL A 116 -1.68 -9.57 -5.33
C VAL A 116 -0.84 -8.95 -4.22
N THR A 117 -1.45 -8.48 -3.13
CA THR A 117 -0.69 -7.91 -2.00
C THR A 117 0.25 -8.94 -1.38
N GLY A 118 -0.22 -10.17 -1.14
CA GLY A 118 0.63 -11.25 -0.63
C GLY A 118 1.79 -11.59 -1.55
N LYS A 119 1.57 -11.63 -2.87
CA LYS A 119 2.63 -11.84 -3.87
C LYS A 119 3.68 -10.73 -3.83
N LEU A 120 3.25 -9.46 -3.72
CA LEU A 120 4.16 -8.33 -3.57
C LEU A 120 4.97 -8.41 -2.27
N LEU A 121 4.33 -8.75 -1.14
CA LEU A 121 5.02 -8.94 0.14
C LEU A 121 6.07 -10.04 0.07
N MET A 122 5.76 -11.16 -0.59
CA MET A 122 6.71 -12.27 -0.77
C MET A 122 7.86 -11.87 -1.70
N LYS A 123 7.59 -11.16 -2.81
CA LYS A 123 8.64 -10.61 -3.68
C LYS A 123 9.59 -9.71 -2.89
N ILE A 124 9.06 -8.76 -2.12
CA ILE A 124 9.84 -7.83 -1.31
C ILE A 124 10.62 -8.56 -0.21
N ARG A 125 10.04 -9.60 0.40
CA ARG A 125 10.75 -10.47 1.36
C ARG A 125 11.97 -11.10 0.72
N ASP A 126 11.81 -11.68 -0.47
CA ASP A 126 12.87 -12.39 -1.17
C ASP A 126 13.98 -11.41 -1.59
N ASP A 127 13.62 -10.20 -2.06
CA ASP A 127 14.56 -9.12 -2.35
C ASP A 127 15.38 -8.73 -1.10
N LEU A 128 14.70 -8.46 0.02
CA LEU A 128 15.33 -8.10 1.30
C LEU A 128 16.25 -9.20 1.85
N GLN A 129 15.95 -10.47 1.59
CA GLN A 129 16.81 -11.59 1.97
C GLN A 129 18.05 -11.70 1.07
N SER A 130 17.97 -11.27 -0.18
CA SER A 130 19.07 -11.29 -1.15
C SER A 130 20.06 -10.12 -1.00
N GLU A 131 19.64 -9.03 -0.37
CA GLU A 131 20.47 -7.84 -0.09
C GLU A 131 21.44 -8.05 1.10
N THR A 132 21.39 -9.21 1.78
CA THR A 132 22.21 -9.58 2.95
C THR A 132 23.32 -10.56 2.58
#